data_AF-A0A662BQ52-F1
#
_entry.id   AF-A0A662BQ52-F1
#
_cell.length_a   1.000
_cell.length_b   1.000
_cell.length_c   1.000
_cell.angle_alpha   90.00
_cell.angle_beta   90.00
_cell.angle_gamma   90.00
#
_symmetry.space_group_name_H-M   'P 1'
#
loop_
_entity.id
_entity.type
_entity.pdbx_description
1 polymer ?
#
loop_
_entity_poly.entity_id
_entity_poly.type
_entity_poly.pdbx_seq_one_letter_code
_entity_poly.pdbx_strand_id
1 'polypeptide(L)'
;MRTSQEFEPADIYGDEKVLTIKDLKMRMMVSEITIRRKLKKWGAITSYNKNGRYYTLLYIPKFDSWGLWNYNDIRFSKYGNLTQTIIQLINHSSSGLHAEQVGDLIDYAPHSVLHRLAGKEAIRREKLYGKYVYFSCDKQE
;
A
#
# COMPACT_ATOMS: atom_id res chain seq x y z
N MET A 1 13.95 16.47 29.73
CA MET A 1 13.69 16.30 28.28
C MET A 1 14.76 15.36 27.74
N ARG A 2 14.46 14.09 27.48
CA ARG A 2 15.47 13.13 26.98
C ARG A 2 15.79 13.48 25.53
N THR A 3 17.08 13.64 25.26
CA THR A 3 17.73 13.93 23.98
C THR A 3 17.08 13.11 22.86
N SER A 4 16.67 13.78 21.78
CA SER A 4 16.19 13.09 20.59
C SER A 4 17.37 12.32 20.02
N GLN A 5 17.47 11.03 20.31
CA GLN A 5 18.38 10.15 19.60
C GLN A 5 17.99 10.23 18.12
N GLU A 6 18.89 10.81 17.33
CA GLU A 6 18.79 10.80 15.88
C GLU A 6 19.04 9.35 15.44
N PHE A 7 18.12 8.85 14.63
CA PHE A 7 18.19 7.51 14.08
C PHE A 7 18.14 7.73 12.59
N GLU A 8 19.19 7.32 11.90
CA GLU A 8 19.21 7.35 10.45
C GLU A 8 18.52 6.10 9.90
N PRO A 9 17.66 6.22 8.87
CA PRO A 9 16.96 5.08 8.30
C PRO A 9 17.92 4.00 7.80
N ALA A 10 19.05 4.41 7.22
CA ALA A 10 20.06 3.52 6.68
C ALA A 10 20.67 2.62 7.77
N ASP A 11 21.04 3.19 8.92
CA ASP A 11 21.59 2.43 10.05
C ASP A 11 20.55 1.48 10.66
N ILE A 12 19.29 1.91 10.70
CA ILE A 12 18.22 1.11 11.27
C ILE A 12 17.78 -0.03 10.36
N TYR A 13 17.80 0.13 9.04
CA TYR A 13 17.45 -0.95 8.11
C TYR A 13 18.65 -1.86 7.85
N GLY A 14 19.86 -1.31 7.71
CA GLY A 14 21.03 -2.07 7.28
C GLY A 14 20.76 -2.72 5.93
N ASP A 15 21.02 -4.03 5.84
CA ASP A 15 20.75 -4.83 4.65
C ASP A 15 19.29 -5.30 4.55
N GLU A 16 18.48 -5.11 5.60
CA GLU A 16 17.08 -5.52 5.57
C GLU A 16 16.25 -4.58 4.71
N LYS A 17 15.40 -5.17 3.87
CA LYS A 17 14.47 -4.39 3.02
C LYS A 17 13.15 -4.10 3.73
N VAL A 18 12.74 -4.98 4.63
CA VAL A 18 11.41 -4.96 5.24
C VAL A 18 11.52 -5.27 6.73
N LEU A 19 10.93 -4.42 7.56
CA LEU A 19 10.95 -4.56 9.02
C LEU A 19 9.53 -4.48 9.61
N THR A 20 9.34 -5.08 10.78
CA THR A 20 8.14 -4.89 11.61
C THR A 20 8.38 -3.87 12.71
N ILE A 21 7.30 -3.42 13.36
CA ILE A 21 7.41 -2.63 14.59
C ILE A 21 8.21 -3.37 15.68
N LYS A 22 8.12 -4.71 15.75
CA LYS A 22 8.89 -5.50 16.73
C LYS A 22 10.38 -5.39 16.46
N ASP A 23 10.80 -5.50 15.21
CA ASP A 23 12.21 -5.38 14.81
C ASP A 23 12.74 -3.99 15.11
N LEU A 24 11.97 -2.95 14.77
CA LEU A 24 12.30 -1.56 15.06
C LEU A 24 12.39 -1.28 16.57
N LYS A 25 11.51 -1.90 17.39
CA LYS A 25 11.62 -1.81 18.86
C LYS A 25 12.92 -2.40 19.36
N MET A 26 13.35 -3.55 18.83
CA MET A 26 14.60 -4.19 19.23
C MET A 26 15.83 -3.37 18.80
N ARG A 27 15.79 -2.72 17.62
CA ARG A 27 16.91 -1.91 17.09
C ARG A 27 17.03 -0.54 17.75
N MET A 28 15.89 0.10 18.02
CA MET A 28 15.86 1.49 18.47
C MET A 28 15.66 1.62 19.99
N MET A 29 15.12 0.58 20.65
CA MET A 29 14.83 0.58 22.09
C MET A 29 13.93 1.75 22.54
N VAL A 30 13.00 2.17 21.67
CA VAL A 30 12.04 3.25 21.93
C VAL A 30 10.59 2.77 21.84
N SER A 31 9.66 3.60 22.31
CA SER A 31 8.22 3.31 22.27
C SER A 31 7.70 3.13 20.84
N GLU A 32 6.61 2.36 20.70
CA GLU A 32 5.93 2.18 19.42
C GLU A 32 5.48 3.50 18.78
N ILE A 33 4.98 4.42 19.59
CA ILE A 33 4.53 5.74 19.13
C ILE A 33 5.71 6.51 18.53
N THR A 34 6.88 6.45 19.15
CA THR A 34 8.10 7.06 18.63
C THR A 34 8.54 6.43 17.30
N ILE A 35 8.46 5.10 17.18
CA ILE A 35 8.78 4.36 15.95
C ILE A 35 7.84 4.80 14.82
N ARG A 36 6.53 4.82 15.05
CA ARG A 36 5.53 5.24 14.05
C ARG A 36 5.77 6.69 13.58
N ARG A 37 6.13 7.58 14.50
CA ARG A 37 6.48 8.98 14.16
C ARG A 37 7.74 9.05 13.29
N LYS A 38 8.76 8.24 13.58
CA LYS A 38 9.99 8.18 12.78
C LYS A 38 9.77 7.57 11.41
N LEU A 39 9.04 6.46 11.32
CA LEU A 39 8.62 5.86 10.04
C LEU A 39 7.89 6.85 9.14
N LYS A 40 6.97 7.65 9.71
CA LYS A 40 6.28 8.72 8.98
C LYS A 40 7.28 9.79 8.50
N LYS A 41 8.21 10.23 9.35
CA LYS A 41 9.26 11.20 8.98
C LYS A 41 10.16 10.68 7.85
N TRP A 42 10.47 9.39 7.86
CA TRP A 42 11.32 8.72 6.88
C TRP A 42 10.60 8.37 5.57
N GLY A 43 9.30 8.64 5.45
CA GLY A 43 8.53 8.26 4.27
C GLY A 43 8.38 6.76 4.08
N ALA A 44 8.34 5.99 5.18
CA ALA A 44 8.12 4.56 5.11
C ALA A 44 6.67 4.25 4.68
N ILE A 45 6.53 3.23 3.82
CA ILE A 45 5.23 2.67 3.42
C ILE A 45 4.99 1.34 4.15
N THR A 46 3.72 0.98 4.28
CA THR A 46 3.30 -0.27 4.91
C THR A 46 2.82 -1.28 3.89
N SER A 47 2.94 -2.56 4.22
CA SER A 47 2.32 -3.61 3.43
C SER A 47 0.81 -3.40 3.34
N TYR A 48 0.23 -3.49 2.15
CA TYR A 48 -1.23 -3.42 2.03
C TYR A 48 -1.88 -4.75 2.44
N ASN A 49 -1.12 -5.84 2.42
CA ASN A 49 -1.51 -7.14 2.96
C ASN A 49 -0.95 -7.32 4.39
N LYS A 50 -1.26 -8.47 5.02
CA LYS A 50 -0.79 -8.84 6.37
C LYS A 50 -1.10 -7.78 7.44
N ASN A 51 -2.24 -7.09 7.31
CA ASN A 51 -2.72 -6.06 8.24
C ASN A 51 -1.76 -4.88 8.45
N GLY A 52 -0.98 -4.50 7.43
CA GLY A 52 -0.05 -3.35 7.56
C GLY A 52 1.10 -3.58 8.53
N ARG A 53 1.46 -4.84 8.78
CA ARG A 53 2.47 -5.23 9.76
C ARG A 53 3.89 -4.87 9.36
N TYR A 54 4.16 -4.82 8.06
CA TYR A 54 5.50 -4.68 7.51
C TYR A 54 5.72 -3.29 6.95
N TYR A 55 6.95 -2.79 7.10
CA TYR A 55 7.37 -1.45 6.72
C TYR A 55 8.60 -1.51 5.83
N THR A 56 8.64 -0.65 4.81
CA THR A 56 9.81 -0.43 3.95
C THR A 56 9.95 1.06 3.66
N LEU A 57 11.16 1.52 3.39
CA LEU A 57 11.42 2.90 2.94
C LEU A 57 11.13 3.01 1.44
N LEU A 58 10.60 4.16 1.00
CA LEU A 58 10.08 4.33 -0.36
C LEU A 58 11.13 4.11 -1.47
N TYR A 59 12.42 4.31 -1.18
CA TYR A 59 13.52 4.12 -2.14
C TYR A 59 14.02 2.67 -2.26
N ILE A 60 13.58 1.75 -1.38
CA ILE A 60 14.01 0.34 -1.39
C ILE A 60 13.25 -0.50 -2.45
N PRO A 61 11.91 -0.42 -2.54
CA PRO A 61 11.14 -1.16 -3.53
C PRO A 61 11.50 -0.79 -4.97
N LYS A 62 11.54 -1.79 -5.84
CA LYS A 62 11.47 -1.59 -7.30
C LYS A 62 10.03 -1.87 -7.73
N PHE A 63 9.22 -0.82 -7.78
CA PHE A 63 7.83 -0.94 -8.18
C PHE A 63 7.68 -1.30 -9.66
N ASP A 64 6.69 -2.11 -9.99
CA ASP A 64 6.30 -2.41 -11.36
C ASP A 64 5.54 -1.25 -12.03
N SER A 65 5.07 -1.47 -13.26
CA SER A 65 4.28 -0.48 -14.02
C SER A 65 2.99 -0.07 -13.32
N TRP A 66 2.46 -0.92 -12.44
CA TRP A 66 1.26 -0.68 -11.64
C TRP A 66 1.57 -0.05 -10.28
N GLY A 67 2.83 0.24 -9.98
CA GLY A 67 3.23 0.82 -8.70
C GLY A 67 3.23 -0.18 -7.54
N LEU A 68 3.24 -1.48 -7.84
CA LEU A 68 3.22 -2.56 -6.87
C LEU A 68 4.61 -3.17 -6.71
N TRP A 69 4.92 -3.64 -5.52
CA TRP A 69 6.14 -4.37 -5.24
C TRP A 69 5.83 -5.58 -4.36
N ASN A 70 6.22 -6.75 -4.83
CA ASN A 70 6.12 -7.99 -4.07
C ASN A 70 7.49 -8.34 -3.49
N TYR A 71 7.54 -8.55 -2.17
CA TYR A 71 8.69 -9.05 -1.44
C TYR A 71 8.30 -10.36 -0.75
N ASN A 72 8.62 -11.47 -1.39
CA ASN A 72 8.13 -12.81 -1.04
C ASN A 72 6.59 -12.89 -1.07
N ASP A 73 5.95 -12.94 0.10
CA ASP A 73 4.50 -12.94 0.29
C ASP A 73 3.97 -11.61 0.88
N ILE A 74 4.83 -10.59 0.96
CA ILE A 74 4.51 -9.26 1.50
C ILE A 74 4.38 -8.30 0.34
N ARG A 75 3.25 -7.58 0.30
CA ARG A 75 2.93 -6.72 -0.84
C ARG A 75 2.81 -5.27 -0.45
N PHE A 76 3.49 -4.42 -1.22
CA PHE A 76 3.56 -2.98 -1.04
C PHE A 76 3.04 -2.27 -2.27
N SER A 77 2.61 -1.04 -2.04
CA SER A 77 2.13 -0.13 -3.07
C SER A 77 2.71 1.24 -2.80
N LYS A 78 3.20 1.90 -3.85
CA LYS A 78 3.63 3.31 -3.75
C LYS A 78 2.47 4.25 -3.37
N TYR A 79 1.23 3.79 -3.56
CA TYR A 79 0.01 4.53 -3.25
C TYR A 79 -0.48 4.36 -1.80
N GLY A 80 0.22 3.56 -0.99
CA GLY A 80 -0.10 3.35 0.42
C GLY A 80 -0.94 2.10 0.66
N ASN A 81 -2.11 2.25 1.29
CA ASN A 81 -2.91 1.12 1.74
C ASN A 81 -3.70 0.44 0.59
N LEU A 82 -4.34 -0.70 0.90
CA LEU A 82 -5.08 -1.50 -0.08
C LEU A 82 -6.17 -0.71 -0.80
N THR A 83 -6.92 0.11 -0.06
CA THR A 83 -7.98 0.96 -0.63
C THR A 83 -7.42 1.97 -1.62
N GLN A 84 -6.38 2.71 -1.22
CA GLN A 84 -5.74 3.70 -2.10
C GLN A 84 -5.13 3.04 -3.33
N THR A 85 -4.56 1.85 -3.15
CA THR A 85 -4.00 1.04 -4.25
C THR A 85 -5.07 0.68 -5.27
N ILE A 86 -6.20 0.11 -4.84
CA ILE A 86 -7.28 -0.28 -5.76
C ILE A 86 -7.83 0.93 -6.53
N ILE A 87 -8.04 2.07 -5.87
CA ILE A 87 -8.48 3.30 -6.53
C ILE A 87 -7.48 3.70 -7.61
N GLN A 88 -6.19 3.71 -7.30
CA GLN A 88 -5.15 4.11 -8.25
C GLN A 88 -5.00 3.13 -9.42
N LEU A 89 -5.14 1.82 -9.19
CA LEU A 89 -5.16 0.83 -10.27
C LEU A 89 -6.33 1.07 -11.24
N ILE A 90 -7.52 1.36 -10.71
CA ILE A 90 -8.70 1.66 -11.52
C ILE A 90 -8.52 2.99 -12.27
N ASN A 91 -8.00 4.02 -11.61
CA ASN A 91 -7.75 5.32 -12.24
C ASN A 91 -6.70 5.25 -13.35
N HIS A 92 -5.76 4.30 -13.28
CA HIS A 92 -4.77 4.09 -14.34
C HIS A 92 -5.36 3.39 -15.57
N SER A 93 -6.52 2.74 -15.45
CA SER A 93 -7.17 2.01 -16.54
C SER A 93 -8.27 2.85 -17.19
N SER A 94 -8.04 3.32 -18.41
CA SER A 94 -9.03 4.06 -19.19
C SER A 94 -10.26 3.20 -19.55
N SER A 95 -10.06 1.90 -19.77
CA SER A 95 -11.14 0.94 -20.04
C SER A 95 -11.83 0.41 -18.76
N GLY A 96 -11.39 0.86 -17.58
CA GLY A 96 -11.79 0.27 -16.31
C GLY A 96 -11.18 -1.11 -16.08
N LEU A 97 -11.51 -1.73 -14.96
CA LEU A 97 -11.04 -3.06 -14.56
C LEU A 97 -12.19 -3.93 -14.05
N HIS A 98 -12.13 -5.22 -14.37
CA HIS A 98 -12.94 -6.24 -13.72
C HIS A 98 -12.38 -6.58 -12.33
N ALA A 99 -13.24 -7.12 -11.45
CA ALA A 99 -12.81 -7.57 -10.12
C ALA A 99 -11.71 -8.64 -10.18
N GLU A 100 -11.75 -9.53 -11.18
CA GLU A 100 -10.72 -10.54 -11.44
C GLU A 100 -9.37 -9.87 -11.75
N GLN A 101 -9.34 -8.93 -12.70
CA GLN A 101 -8.12 -8.20 -13.06
C GLN A 101 -7.52 -7.41 -11.88
N VAL A 102 -8.37 -6.75 -11.09
CA VAL A 102 -7.90 -6.09 -9.85
C VAL A 102 -7.29 -7.15 -8.93
N GLY A 103 -7.96 -8.28 -8.76
CA GLY A 103 -7.52 -9.38 -7.91
C GLY A 103 -6.20 -9.99 -8.33
N ASP A 104 -5.98 -10.17 -9.63
CA ASP A 104 -4.71 -10.65 -10.20
C ASP A 104 -3.57 -9.67 -9.93
N LEU A 105 -3.82 -8.36 -10.04
CA LEU A 105 -2.82 -7.33 -9.76
C LEU A 105 -2.41 -7.29 -8.28
N ILE A 106 -3.36 -7.36 -7.35
CA ILE A 106 -3.09 -7.26 -5.91
C ILE A 106 -2.88 -8.62 -5.22
N ASP A 107 -3.08 -9.71 -5.96
CA ASP A 107 -3.04 -11.10 -5.51
C ASP A 107 -3.90 -11.31 -4.25
N TYR A 108 -5.12 -10.75 -4.29
CA TYR A 108 -6.11 -10.73 -3.22
C TYR A 108 -7.51 -10.50 -3.77
N ALA A 109 -8.52 -11.23 -3.28
CA ALA A 109 -9.91 -11.10 -3.73
C ALA A 109 -10.51 -9.73 -3.35
N PRO A 110 -10.76 -8.81 -4.33
CA PRO A 110 -11.05 -7.41 -4.02
C PRO A 110 -12.54 -7.13 -3.81
N HIS A 111 -13.42 -8.13 -3.92
CA HIS A 111 -14.88 -7.94 -4.01
C HIS A 111 -15.48 -7.08 -2.88
N SER A 112 -15.12 -7.34 -1.63
CA SER A 112 -15.64 -6.59 -0.48
C SER A 112 -15.18 -5.13 -0.48
N VAL A 113 -13.93 -4.89 -0.88
CA VAL A 113 -13.35 -3.54 -0.96
C VAL A 113 -13.95 -2.78 -2.13
N LEU A 114 -14.05 -3.40 -3.31
CA LEU A 114 -14.67 -2.80 -4.50
C LEU A 114 -16.15 -2.45 -4.25
N HIS A 115 -16.90 -3.33 -3.60
CA HIS A 115 -18.29 -3.05 -3.23
C HIS A 115 -18.37 -1.81 -2.31
N ARG A 116 -17.52 -1.76 -1.28
CA ARG A 116 -17.47 -0.62 -0.36
C ARG A 116 -17.05 0.67 -1.05
N LEU A 117 -16.10 0.62 -2.00
CA LEU A 117 -15.63 1.81 -2.71
C LEU A 117 -16.67 2.34 -3.69
N ALA A 118 -17.36 1.45 -4.40
CA ALA A 118 -18.47 1.84 -5.27
C ALA A 118 -19.62 2.46 -4.46
N GLY A 119 -19.95 1.89 -3.29
CA GLY A 119 -20.98 2.45 -2.41
C GLY A 119 -20.61 3.79 -1.75
N LYS A 120 -19.32 4.16 -1.76
CA LYS A 120 -18.84 5.48 -1.31
C LYS A 120 -18.57 6.44 -2.46
N GLU A 121 -18.93 6.08 -3.68
CA GLU A 121 -18.68 6.87 -4.89
C GLU A 121 -17.19 7.20 -5.10
N ALA A 122 -16.28 6.40 -4.52
CA ALA A 122 -14.84 6.53 -4.73
C ALA A 122 -14.39 5.93 -6.06
N ILE A 123 -15.21 5.03 -6.63
CA ILE A 123 -15.08 4.44 -7.96
C ILE A 123 -16.48 4.27 -8.54
N ARG A 124 -16.60 4.30 -9.86
CA ARG A 124 -17.87 4.04 -10.55
C ARG A 124 -17.95 2.56 -10.94
N ARG A 125 -19.13 1.96 -10.82
CA ARG A 125 -19.36 0.54 -11.17
C ARG A 125 -20.47 0.43 -12.20
N GLU A 126 -20.20 -0.26 -13.30
CA GLU A 126 -21.17 -0.51 -14.36
C GLU A 126 -21.26 -2.01 -14.67
N LYS A 127 -22.41 -2.45 -15.18
CA LYS A 127 -22.59 -3.83 -15.63
C LYS A 127 -22.53 -3.85 -17.16
N LEU A 128 -21.44 -4.36 -17.72
CA LEU A 128 -21.21 -4.48 -19.16
C LEU A 128 -21.15 -5.97 -19.52
N TYR A 129 -21.99 -6.39 -20.47
CA TYR A 129 -22.07 -7.78 -20.95
C TYR A 129 -22.17 -8.83 -19.81
N GLY A 130 -22.96 -8.52 -18.78
CA GLY A 130 -23.17 -9.41 -17.64
C GLY A 130 -22.08 -9.37 -16.56
N LYS A 131 -20.94 -8.69 -16.79
CA LYS A 131 -19.85 -8.54 -15.83
C LYS A 131 -19.82 -7.12 -15.24
N TYR A 132 -19.37 -7.00 -13.99
CA TYR A 132 -19.10 -5.69 -13.41
C TYR A 132 -17.73 -5.17 -13.86
N VAL A 133 -17.70 -3.90 -14.26
CA VAL A 133 -16.51 -3.13 -14.61
C VAL A 133 -16.45 -1.91 -13.70
N TYR A 134 -15.27 -1.64 -13.17
CA TYR A 134 -15.01 -0.51 -12.28
C TYR A 134 -14.18 0.54 -13.00
N PHE A 135 -14.64 1.79 -12.94
CA PHE A 135 -14.04 2.93 -13.62
C PHE A 135 -13.66 4.02 -12.61
N SER A 136 -12.74 4.88 -13.02
CA SER A 136 -12.50 6.16 -12.36
C SER A 136 -13.79 6.97 -12.24
N CYS A 137 -13.94 7.71 -11.14
CA CYS A 137 -15.00 8.73 -11.01
C CYS A 137 -14.67 9.97 -11.83
N ASP A 138 -13.38 10.27 -12.00
CA ASP A 138 -12.94 11.33 -12.88
C ASP A 138 -13.08 10.82 -14.31
N LYS A 139 -14.06 11.36 -15.05
CA LYS A 139 -14.01 11.32 -16.51
C LYS A 139 -12.74 12.06 -16.90
N GLN A 140 -11.72 11.33 -17.35
CA GLN A 140 -10.67 11.95 -18.13
C GLN A 140 -11.32 12.36 -19.45
N GLU A 141 -11.81 13.59 -19.50
CA GLU A 141 -12.07 14.34 -20.75
C GLU A 141 -10.75 14.79 -21.37
#